data_AF-A0A2R5L399-F1
#
_entry.id   AF-A0A2R5L399-F1
#
_cell.length_a   1.000
_cell.length_b   1.000
_cell.length_c   1.000
_cell.angle_alpha   90.00
_cell.angle_beta   90.00
_cell.angle_gamma   90.00
#
_symmetry.space_group_name_H-M   'P 1'
#
loop_
_entity.id
_entity.type
_entity.pdbx_description
1 polymer ?
#
loop_
_entity_poly.entity_id
_entity_poly.type
_entity_poly.pdbx_seq_one_letter_code
_entity_poly.pdbx_strand_id
1 'polypeptide(L)'
;GECNVQFALNPKSNEYCIIEMNARLSRSSALASKATGYPLAYVAAKLALGIHLPEIRNSVTKKTTACFEPSMDYVVVKFPRWDMRKFSRVSASIGSSMKSVGEVMGIGRKFEEAFQKAIRMVDDSIDGFGDFPPHFNALND
;
A
#
# COMPACT_ATOMS: atom_id res chain seq x y z
N GLY A 1 7.85 -18.38 7.05
CA GLY A 1 8.23 -16.97 7.25
C GLY A 1 7.35 -16.09 6.39
N GLU A 2 7.86 -14.94 5.95
CA GLU A 2 7.19 -14.07 4.98
C GLU A 2 8.22 -13.56 3.97
N CYS A 3 7.78 -13.33 2.74
CA CYS A 3 8.59 -12.74 1.69
C CYS A 3 7.73 -11.89 0.73
N ASN A 4 8.40 -10.99 0.01
CA ASN A 4 7.82 -10.21 -1.07
C ASN A 4 8.48 -10.59 -2.41
N VAL A 5 7.68 -10.88 -3.44
CA VAL A 5 8.15 -11.23 -4.78
C VAL A 5 7.64 -10.19 -5.79
N GLN A 6 8.51 -9.76 -6.70
CA GLN A 6 8.19 -8.76 -7.73
C GLN A 6 8.28 -9.36 -9.13
N PHE A 7 7.33 -8.98 -9.98
CA PHE A 7 7.21 -9.45 -11.36
C PHE A 7 7.06 -8.25 -12.30
N ALA A 8 7.52 -8.41 -13.55
CA ALA A 8 7.16 -7.55 -14.67
C ALA A 8 6.33 -8.38 -15.66
N LEU A 9 5.15 -7.88 -16.05
CA LEU A 9 4.25 -8.53 -17.00
C LEU A 9 4.18 -7.72 -18.29
N ASN A 10 4.30 -8.38 -19.44
CA ASN A 10 4.12 -7.75 -20.74
C ASN A 10 2.64 -7.31 -20.90
N PRO A 11 2.32 -6.04 -21.22
CA PRO A 11 0.92 -5.60 -21.33
C PRO A 11 0.20 -6.15 -22.57
N LYS A 12 0.93 -6.75 -23.53
CA LYS A 12 0.39 -7.28 -24.79
C LYS A 12 0.44 -8.80 -24.88
N SER A 13 1.05 -9.49 -23.91
CA SER A 13 1.20 -10.95 -23.91
C SER A 13 1.15 -11.48 -22.47
N ASN A 14 1.17 -12.80 -22.28
CA ASN A 14 1.27 -13.42 -20.95
C ASN A 14 2.71 -13.66 -20.52
N GLU A 15 3.69 -13.07 -21.21
CA GLU A 15 5.10 -13.18 -20.83
C GLU A 15 5.36 -12.36 -19.58
N TYR A 16 6.04 -12.96 -18.61
CA TYR A 16 6.42 -12.30 -17.37
C TYR A 16 7.86 -12.62 -16.99
N CYS A 17 8.49 -11.69 -16.28
CA CYS A 17 9.82 -11.85 -15.70
C CYS A 17 9.72 -11.73 -14.17
N ILE A 18 10.45 -12.60 -13.47
CA ILE A 18 10.69 -12.41 -12.03
C ILE A 18 11.81 -11.38 -11.89
N ILE A 19 11.56 -10.33 -11.10
CA ILE A 19 12.52 -9.24 -10.90
C ILE A 19 13.40 -9.53 -9.69
N GLU A 20 12.78 -9.73 -8.53
CA GLU A 20 13.50 -10.03 -7.28
C GLU A 20 12.59 -10.71 -6.26
N MET A 21 13.22 -11.22 -5.20
CA MET A 21 12.55 -11.70 -4.00
C MET A 21 13.24 -11.13 -2.76
N ASN A 22 12.45 -10.50 -1.90
CA ASN A 22 12.87 -10.07 -0.58
C ASN A 22 12.40 -11.11 0.45
N ALA A 23 13.31 -11.97 0.91
CA ALA A 23 13.05 -13.02 1.90
C ALA A 23 12.95 -12.49 3.34
N ARG A 24 12.19 -11.41 3.52
CA ARG A 24 11.96 -10.71 4.79
C ARG A 24 10.72 -9.83 4.69
N LEU A 25 10.28 -9.35 5.85
CA LEU A 25 9.32 -8.26 5.95
C LEU A 25 9.83 -7.01 5.20
N SER A 26 8.91 -6.36 4.51
CA SER A 26 9.17 -5.21 3.65
C SER A 26 8.16 -4.09 3.90
N ARG A 27 8.41 -2.90 3.32
CA ARG A 27 7.41 -1.82 3.29
C ARG A 27 6.10 -2.29 2.65
N SER A 28 6.20 -3.12 1.61
CA SER A 28 5.03 -3.74 0.96
C SER A 28 4.30 -4.70 1.89
N SER A 29 5.00 -5.43 2.76
CA SER A 29 4.38 -6.32 3.77
C SER A 29 3.60 -5.52 4.81
N ALA A 30 4.13 -4.36 5.24
CA ALA A 30 3.42 -3.45 6.13
C ALA A 30 2.16 -2.89 5.47
N LEU A 31 2.27 -2.45 4.21
CA LEU A 31 1.13 -1.99 3.41
C LEU A 31 0.07 -3.09 3.25
N ALA A 32 0.47 -4.30 2.86
CA ALA A 32 -0.44 -5.44 2.70
C ALA A 32 -1.14 -5.80 4.01
N SER A 33 -0.44 -5.72 5.15
CA SER A 33 -1.04 -5.98 6.46
C SER A 33 -2.12 -4.96 6.80
N LYS A 34 -1.91 -3.69 6.44
CA LYS A 34 -2.92 -2.62 6.62
C LYS A 34 -4.07 -2.75 5.62
N ALA A 35 -3.77 -3.10 4.37
CA ALA A 35 -4.76 -3.26 3.31
C ALA A 35 -5.70 -4.43 3.55
N THR A 36 -5.23 -5.52 4.14
CA THR A 36 -6.02 -6.75 4.30
C THR A 36 -6.53 -6.96 5.73
N GLY A 37 -5.95 -6.24 6.71
CA GLY A 37 -6.13 -6.54 8.13
C GLY A 37 -5.41 -7.80 8.60
N TYR A 38 -4.64 -8.47 7.74
CA TYR A 38 -3.88 -9.68 8.07
C TYR A 38 -2.50 -9.31 8.63
N PRO A 39 -2.16 -9.63 9.89
CA PRO A 39 -0.92 -9.17 10.51
C PRO A 39 0.29 -10.04 10.10
N LEU A 40 0.85 -9.80 8.91
CA LEU A 40 1.94 -10.62 8.32
C LEU A 40 3.15 -10.77 9.26
N ALA A 41 3.58 -9.70 9.91
CA ALA A 41 4.72 -9.75 10.83
C ALA A 41 4.46 -10.64 12.05
N TYR A 42 3.24 -10.58 12.62
CA TYR A 42 2.84 -11.41 13.76
C TYR A 42 2.78 -12.89 13.37
N VAL A 43 2.17 -13.20 12.22
CA VAL A 43 2.09 -14.57 11.70
C VAL A 43 3.48 -15.10 11.38
N ALA A 44 4.33 -14.31 10.73
CA ALA A 44 5.71 -14.70 10.41
C ALA A 44 6.53 -15.04 11.67
N ALA A 45 6.37 -14.27 12.75
CA ALA A 45 7.02 -14.54 14.04
C ALA A 45 6.53 -15.86 14.67
N LYS A 46 5.23 -16.15 14.61
CA LYS A 46 4.67 -17.43 15.08
C LYS A 46 5.16 -18.62 14.26
N LEU A 47 5.22 -18.47 12.94
CA LEU A 47 5.81 -19.47 12.05
C LEU A 47 7.29 -19.75 12.39
N ALA A 48 8.06 -18.71 12.75
CA ALA A 48 9.46 -18.87 13.16
C ALA A 48 9.62 -19.65 14.47
N LEU A 49 8.57 -19.69 15.32
CA LEU A 49 8.51 -20.51 16.53
C LEU A 49 7.96 -21.92 16.27
N GLY A 50 7.78 -22.33 15.01
CA GLY A 50 7.28 -23.65 14.63
C GLY A 50 5.76 -23.81 14.68
N ILE A 51 5.00 -22.75 14.94
CA ILE A 51 3.53 -22.79 14.98
C ILE A 51 3.00 -22.66 13.55
N HIS A 52 2.26 -23.66 13.06
CA HIS A 52 1.79 -23.68 11.67
C HIS A 52 0.58 -22.74 11.43
N LEU A 53 0.36 -22.30 10.18
CA LEU A 53 -0.75 -21.40 9.82
C LEU A 53 -2.14 -21.83 10.32
N PRO A 54 -2.52 -23.13 10.28
CA PRO A 54 -3.82 -23.57 10.76
C PRO A 54 -3.99 -23.42 12.29
N GLU A 55 -2.91 -23.35 13.05
CA GLU A 55 -2.95 -23.24 14.51
C GLU A 55 -3.02 -21.78 14.98
N ILE A 56 -2.58 -20.85 14.13
CA ILE A 56 -2.62 -19.42 14.43
C ILE A 56 -4.05 -18.93 14.23
N ARG A 57 -4.71 -18.45 15.28
CA ARG A 57 -6.06 -17.84 15.16
C ARG A 57 -6.01 -16.48 14.47
N ASN A 58 -6.98 -16.22 13.59
CA ASN A 58 -7.17 -14.90 12.99
C ASN A 58 -7.69 -13.90 14.04
N SER A 59 -6.92 -12.84 14.29
CA SER A 59 -7.26 -11.78 15.26
C SER A 59 -8.51 -10.98 14.89
N VAL A 60 -8.83 -10.86 13.59
CA VAL A 60 -9.93 -10.06 13.09
C VAL A 60 -11.26 -10.81 13.23
N THR A 61 -11.36 -12.02 12.66
CA THR A 61 -12.60 -12.79 12.64
C THR A 61 -12.81 -13.60 13.93
N LYS A 62 -11.74 -13.91 14.67
CA LYS A 62 -11.69 -14.73 15.90
C LYS A 62 -12.26 -16.15 15.78
N LYS A 63 -12.79 -16.52 14.61
CA LYS A 63 -13.41 -17.82 14.30
C LYS A 63 -12.57 -18.64 13.32
N THR A 64 -11.83 -17.97 12.43
CA THR A 64 -10.99 -18.64 11.43
C THR A 64 -9.53 -18.68 11.87
N THR A 65 -8.72 -19.43 11.14
CA THR A 65 -7.26 -19.52 11.32
C THR A 65 -6.56 -18.49 10.42
N ALA A 66 -5.24 -18.39 10.53
CA ALA A 66 -4.41 -17.58 9.66
C ALA A 66 -4.14 -18.26 8.29
N CYS A 67 -4.60 -19.50 8.09
CA CYS A 67 -4.44 -20.25 6.84
C CYS A 67 -5.55 -19.93 5.84
N PHE A 68 -5.54 -18.71 5.30
CA PHE A 68 -6.49 -18.26 4.27
C PHE A 68 -5.89 -17.10 3.47
N GLU A 69 -6.47 -16.83 2.31
CA GLU A 69 -6.19 -15.64 1.52
C GLU A 69 -7.25 -14.57 1.81
N PRO A 70 -6.87 -13.36 2.28
CA PRO A 70 -7.83 -12.30 2.51
C PRO A 70 -8.58 -11.88 1.25
N SER A 71 -9.90 -11.69 1.37
CA SER A 71 -10.74 -11.07 0.34
C SER A 71 -11.11 -9.66 0.78
N MET A 72 -11.07 -8.71 -0.16
CA MET A 72 -11.32 -7.29 0.08
C MET A 72 -12.52 -6.84 -0.73
N ASP A 73 -13.46 -6.14 -0.09
CA ASP A 73 -14.65 -5.53 -0.67
C ASP A 73 -14.49 -3.99 -0.85
N TYR A 74 -13.24 -3.55 -0.93
CA TYR A 74 -12.79 -2.17 -1.12
C TYR A 74 -11.47 -2.12 -1.90
N VAL A 75 -11.12 -0.94 -2.37
CA VAL A 75 -9.87 -0.61 -3.05
C VAL A 75 -8.96 0.18 -2.11
N VAL A 76 -7.67 -0.18 -2.12
CA VAL A 76 -6.62 0.54 -1.41
C VAL A 76 -5.69 1.21 -2.42
N VAL A 77 -5.46 2.51 -2.26
CA VAL A 77 -4.49 3.26 -3.06
C VAL A 77 -3.36 3.73 -2.15
N LYS A 78 -2.12 3.39 -2.52
CA LYS A 78 -0.91 3.91 -1.89
C LYS A 78 -0.30 5.00 -2.77
N PHE A 79 0.00 6.15 -2.19
CA PHE A 79 0.64 7.26 -2.90
C PHE A 79 1.94 7.67 -2.19
N PRO A 80 3.07 7.85 -2.90
CA PRO A 80 4.33 8.27 -2.27
C PRO A 80 4.32 9.76 -1.93
N ARG A 81 5.03 10.14 -0.87
CA ARG A 81 5.31 11.53 -0.52
C ARG A 81 6.75 11.88 -0.88
N TRP A 82 6.95 13.00 -1.58
CA TRP A 82 8.26 13.55 -1.89
C TRP A 82 8.43 14.92 -1.24
N ASP A 83 9.67 15.24 -0.87
CA ASP A 83 10.04 16.56 -0.34
C ASP A 83 11.28 17.09 -1.05
N MET A 84 11.13 17.33 -2.36
CA MET A 84 12.24 17.73 -3.25
C MET A 84 12.62 19.22 -3.08
N ARG A 85 11.76 20.03 -2.44
CA ARG A 85 12.02 21.46 -2.20
C ARG A 85 13.26 21.68 -1.33
N LYS A 86 13.61 20.72 -0.48
CA LYS A 86 14.83 20.75 0.34
C LYS A 86 16.12 20.48 -0.43
N PHE A 87 16.03 19.95 -1.66
CA PHE A 87 17.19 19.46 -2.42
C PHE A 87 17.28 20.10 -3.81
N SER A 88 17.77 21.33 -3.87
CA SER A 88 17.84 22.13 -5.12
C SER A 88 18.75 21.56 -6.22
N ARG A 89 19.73 20.71 -5.86
CA ARG A 89 20.70 20.09 -6.79
C ARG A 89 20.30 18.68 -7.25
N VAL A 90 19.16 18.17 -6.80
CA VAL A 90 18.73 16.79 -7.10
C VAL A 90 17.61 16.82 -8.14
N SER A 91 17.74 15.99 -9.17
CA SER A 91 16.68 15.84 -10.18
C SER A 91 15.37 15.37 -9.56
N ALA A 92 14.27 16.03 -9.93
CA ALA A 92 12.91 15.62 -9.59
C ALA A 92 12.43 14.36 -10.34
N SER A 93 13.17 13.87 -11.34
CA SER A 93 12.80 12.67 -12.09
C SER A 93 12.78 11.42 -11.20
N ILE A 94 11.74 10.60 -11.33
CA ILE A 94 11.63 9.31 -10.64
C ILE A 94 12.28 8.20 -11.47
N GLY A 95 12.81 7.18 -10.80
CA GLY A 95 13.47 6.02 -11.43
C GLY A 95 13.44 4.82 -10.50
N SER A 96 14.30 3.83 -10.74
CA SER A 96 14.41 2.62 -9.91
C SER A 96 14.88 2.90 -8.48
N SER A 97 15.67 3.95 -8.28
CA SER A 97 16.12 4.37 -6.94
C SER A 97 15.07 5.22 -6.23
N MET A 98 14.72 4.82 -5.01
CA MET A 98 13.70 5.47 -4.19
C MET A 98 14.12 6.88 -3.75
N LYS A 99 13.28 7.88 -4.05
CA LYS A 99 13.43 9.29 -3.62
C LYS A 99 12.33 9.77 -2.67
N SER A 100 11.26 9.00 -2.51
CA SER A 100 10.15 9.34 -1.62
C SER A 100 10.57 9.27 -0.15
N VAL A 101 10.11 10.21 0.66
CA VAL A 101 10.39 10.28 2.10
C VAL A 101 9.31 9.60 2.95
N GLY A 102 8.15 9.34 2.37
CA GLY A 102 7.02 8.69 3.04
C GLY A 102 5.99 8.16 2.06
N GLU A 103 4.89 7.66 2.58
CA GLU A 103 3.77 7.14 1.81
C GLU A 103 2.46 7.28 2.59
N VAL A 104 1.36 7.45 1.86
CA VAL A 104 0.00 7.51 2.40
C VAL A 104 -0.85 6.40 1.79
N MET A 105 -1.92 6.03 2.47
CA MET A 105 -2.80 4.93 2.08
C MET A 105 -4.27 5.38 2.20
N GLY A 106 -4.97 5.50 1.07
CA GLY A 106 -6.40 5.76 0.99
C GLY A 106 -7.21 4.49 0.77
N ILE A 107 -8.36 4.36 1.46
CA ILE A 107 -9.30 3.25 1.30
C ILE A 107 -10.66 3.79 0.84
N GLY A 108 -11.24 3.15 -0.17
CA GLY A 108 -12.55 3.49 -0.72
C GLY A 108 -13.24 2.28 -1.36
N ARG A 109 -14.56 2.37 -1.57
CA ARG A 109 -15.34 1.32 -2.24
C ARG A 109 -15.15 1.34 -3.76
N LYS A 110 -14.65 2.46 -4.29
CA LYS A 110 -14.28 2.64 -5.70
C LYS A 110 -12.88 3.23 -5.81
N PHE A 111 -12.27 3.06 -6.99
CA PHE A 111 -10.92 3.56 -7.25
C PHE A 111 -10.84 5.09 -7.08
N GLU A 112 -11.79 5.83 -7.64
CA GLU A 112 -11.82 7.29 -7.63
C GLU A 112 -11.88 7.83 -6.20
N GLU A 113 -12.67 7.19 -5.35
CA GLU A 113 -12.78 7.54 -3.93
C GLU A 113 -11.45 7.31 -3.20
N ALA A 114 -10.86 6.12 -3.34
CA ALA A 114 -9.60 5.77 -2.69
C ALA A 114 -8.44 6.66 -3.17
N PHE A 115 -8.41 6.96 -4.47
CA PHE A 115 -7.42 7.82 -5.11
C PHE A 115 -7.51 9.27 -4.64
N GLN A 116 -8.71 9.86 -4.65
CA GLN A 116 -8.95 11.22 -4.16
C GLN A 116 -8.57 11.36 -2.68
N LYS A 117 -8.90 10.37 -1.85
CA LYS A 117 -8.49 10.33 -0.44
C LYS A 117 -6.97 10.27 -0.30
N ALA A 118 -6.30 9.37 -1.05
CA ALA A 118 -4.86 9.21 -0.97
C ALA A 118 -4.13 10.50 -1.36
N ILE A 119 -4.56 11.19 -2.44
CA ILE A 119 -3.95 12.43 -2.90
C ILE A 119 -4.07 13.55 -1.85
N ARG A 120 -5.25 13.73 -1.26
CA ARG A 120 -5.47 14.73 -0.18
C ARG A 120 -4.59 14.48 1.05
N MET A 121 -4.25 13.22 1.33
CA MET A 121 -3.39 12.89 2.47
C MET A 121 -1.91 13.21 2.22
N VAL A 122 -1.50 13.45 0.96
CA VAL A 122 -0.10 13.73 0.62
C VAL A 122 0.33 15.09 1.14
N ASP A 123 -0.52 16.11 1.04
CA ASP A 123 -0.25 17.48 1.49
C ASP A 123 -1.57 18.16 1.82
N ASP A 124 -1.60 18.96 2.89
CA ASP A 124 -2.77 19.75 3.26
C ASP A 124 -3.14 20.78 2.17
N SER A 125 -2.19 21.16 1.30
CA SER A 125 -2.44 22.08 0.18
C SER A 125 -3.09 21.42 -1.05
N ILE A 126 -3.40 20.13 -1.01
CA ILE A 126 -3.95 19.40 -2.15
C ILE A 126 -5.38 18.96 -1.84
N ASP A 127 -6.36 19.56 -2.51
CA ASP A 127 -7.79 19.24 -2.33
C ASP A 127 -8.23 17.96 -3.09
N GLY A 128 -7.41 17.49 -4.03
CA GLY A 128 -7.60 16.26 -4.78
C GLY A 128 -7.17 16.39 -6.23
N PHE A 129 -7.72 15.53 -7.07
CA PHE A 129 -7.49 15.47 -8.51
C PHE A 129 -8.74 15.97 -9.27
N GLY A 130 -8.60 17.05 -10.03
CA GLY A 130 -9.65 17.65 -10.86
C GLY A 130 -9.87 19.14 -10.57
N ASP A 131 -10.65 19.80 -11.44
CA ASP A 131 -11.08 21.17 -11.23
C ASP A 131 -12.23 21.20 -10.22
N PHE A 132 -12.00 21.79 -9.05
CA PHE A 132 -13.06 22.02 -8.09
C PHE A 132 -13.82 23.29 -8.46
N PRO A 133 -15.15 23.24 -8.68
CA PRO A 133 -15.91 24.45 -8.93
C PRO A 133 -15.78 25.40 -7.72
N PRO A 134 -15.72 26.72 -7.94
CA PRO A 134 -15.46 27.72 -6.89
C PRO A 134 -16.47 27.72 -5.73
N HIS A 135 -17.58 27.00 -5.84
CA HIS A 135 -18.61 26.87 -4.82
C HIS A 135 -18.26 25.96 -3.63
N PHE A 136 -17.19 25.16 -3.69
CA PHE A 136 -16.77 24.37 -2.52
C PHE A 136 -15.98 25.17 -1.48
N ASN A 137 -15.46 26.35 -1.85
CA ASN A 137 -14.77 27.23 -0.90
C ASN A 137 -15.72 27.93 0.09
N ALA A 138 -17.03 27.95 -0.18
CA ALA A 138 -18.01 28.68 0.64
C ALA A 138 -18.58 27.88 1.83
N LEU A 139 -18.09 26.66 2.09
CA LEU A 139 -18.52 25.84 3.23
C LEU A 139 -17.49 25.76 4.36
N ASN A 140 -16.33 26.40 4.19
CA ASN A 140 -15.24 26.43 5.17
C ASN A 140 -14.95 27.83 5.73
N ASP A 141 -15.81 28.82 5.47
CA ASP A 141 -15.81 30.14 6.11
C ASP A 141 -16.91 30.24 7.18
#